data_AF-A0A3D3GBR2-F1
#
_entry.id   AF-A0A3D3GBR2-F1
#
_cell.length_a   1.000
_cell.length_b   1.000
_cell.length_c   1.000
_cell.angle_alpha   90.00
_cell.angle_beta   90.00
_cell.angle_gamma   90.00
#
_symmetry.space_group_name_H-M   'P 1'
#
loop_
_entity.id
_entity.type
_entity.pdbx_description
1 polymer ?
#
loop_
_entity_poly.entity_id
_entity_poly.type
_entity_poly.pdbx_seq_one_letter_code
_entity_poly.pdbx_strand_id
1 'polypeptide(L)'
;MGAESCPICIEGTCMRVLYAFSAFLSGLSALGSETPPVRLYLGFVTRIECVGSLKSSALGNPALAQVEAIPREMGCGLLLKPKKTGRSNLIVITGSGSSHRIVEVEGVERGRIKRDDLEVHFAPDPEGGAQ
;
A
#
# COMPACT_ATOMS: atom_id res chain seq x y z
N MET A 1 -33.84 -9.41 42.92
CA MET A 1 -32.78 -10.33 42.45
C MET A 1 -31.54 -9.50 42.26
N GLY A 2 -30.58 -9.64 43.20
CA GLY A 2 -29.41 -8.78 43.30
C GLY A 2 -28.37 -9.11 42.25
N ALA A 3 -27.84 -8.07 41.60
CA ALA A 3 -26.68 -8.19 40.74
C ALA A 3 -25.42 -8.19 41.61
N GLU A 4 -24.74 -9.33 41.64
CA GLU A 4 -23.43 -9.50 42.24
C GLU A 4 -22.43 -8.57 41.54
N SER A 5 -21.86 -7.67 42.33
CA SER A 5 -20.83 -6.73 41.90
C SER A 5 -19.47 -7.40 42.04
N CYS A 6 -18.76 -7.67 40.94
CA CYS A 6 -17.36 -8.07 40.99
C CYS A 6 -16.46 -6.83 41.02
N PRO A 7 -15.62 -6.63 42.06
CA PRO A 7 -14.59 -5.61 42.05
C PRO A 7 -13.38 -6.09 41.22
N ILE A 8 -13.02 -5.34 40.16
CA ILE A 8 -11.72 -5.50 39.51
C ILE A 8 -10.72 -4.70 40.34
N CYS A 9 -9.80 -5.39 41.01
CA CYS A 9 -8.66 -4.80 41.72
C CYS A 9 -7.43 -4.82 40.82
N ILE A 10 -6.96 -3.65 40.40
CA ILE A 10 -5.61 -3.47 39.86
C ILE A 10 -4.85 -2.62 40.88
N GLU A 11 -3.78 -3.20 41.43
CA GLU A 11 -2.74 -2.56 42.26
C GLU A 11 -3.20 -1.46 43.23
N GLY A 12 -3.68 -1.88 44.41
CA GLY A 12 -3.41 -1.17 45.67
C GLY A 12 -4.07 0.19 45.91
N THR A 13 -4.87 0.76 45.00
CA THR A 13 -5.60 2.01 45.27
C THR A 13 -7.04 1.96 44.77
N CYS A 14 -7.98 2.01 45.72
CA CYS A 14 -9.41 2.08 45.46
C CYS A 14 -9.81 3.55 45.31
N MET A 15 -9.67 4.10 44.09
CA MET A 15 -10.01 5.49 43.81
C MET A 15 -11.44 5.58 43.26
N ARG A 16 -12.36 6.03 44.11
CA ARG A 16 -13.73 6.43 43.72
C ARG A 16 -13.64 7.68 42.84
N VAL A 17 -13.60 7.50 41.52
CA VAL A 17 -13.75 8.61 40.57
C VAL A 17 -15.23 8.78 40.24
N LEU A 18 -15.88 9.59 41.06
CA LEU A 18 -17.17 10.21 40.78
C LEU A 18 -16.92 11.54 40.06
N TYR A 19 -17.78 11.83 39.08
CA TYR A 19 -17.97 13.09 38.36
C TYR A 19 -17.16 13.38 37.08
N ALA A 20 -17.84 13.16 35.95
CA ALA A 20 -18.21 14.20 34.99
C ALA A 20 -17.09 15.14 34.49
N PHE A 21 -16.41 14.74 33.41
CA PHE A 21 -16.03 15.61 32.28
C PHE A 21 -15.26 14.75 31.26
N SER A 22 -15.82 14.56 30.06
CA SER A 22 -15.11 14.36 28.77
C SER A 22 -15.97 13.56 27.78
N ALA A 23 -16.97 14.23 27.22
CA ALA A 23 -17.45 13.90 25.88
C ALA A 23 -16.36 14.26 24.84
N PHE A 24 -15.20 13.58 24.89
CA PHE A 24 -14.05 13.90 24.03
C PHE A 24 -13.22 12.67 23.63
N LEU A 25 -13.84 11.52 23.38
CA LEU A 25 -13.12 10.32 22.91
C LEU A 25 -13.92 9.47 21.91
N SER A 26 -14.62 10.11 20.98
CA SER A 26 -15.28 9.42 19.85
C SER A 26 -14.90 10.05 18.51
N GLY A 27 -13.61 10.37 18.34
CA GLY A 27 -13.10 11.03 17.15
C GLY A 27 -11.75 10.47 16.69
N LEU A 28 -11.51 9.17 16.86
CA LEU A 28 -10.39 8.50 16.20
C LEU A 28 -10.86 8.14 14.78
N SER A 29 -10.97 9.16 13.93
CA SER A 29 -11.18 8.97 12.50
C SER A 29 -9.99 8.19 11.95
N ALA A 30 -10.31 7.08 11.30
CA ALA A 30 -9.38 6.22 10.58
C ALA A 30 -8.39 7.06 9.77
N LEU A 31 -7.09 6.90 10.03
CA LEU A 31 -6.10 7.20 9.01
C LEU A 31 -6.35 6.21 7.87
N GLY A 32 -7.08 6.65 6.85
CA GLY A 32 -7.04 5.98 5.55
C GLY A 32 -5.59 6.03 5.10
N SER A 33 -4.89 4.90 5.20
CA SER A 33 -3.53 4.75 4.72
C SER A 33 -3.55 4.77 3.19
N GLU A 34 -3.63 5.96 2.61
CA GLU A 34 -3.55 6.13 1.17
C GLU A 34 -2.16 5.69 0.72
N THR A 35 -2.12 4.61 -0.05
CA THR A 35 -0.84 4.05 -0.48
C THR A 35 -0.19 5.01 -1.48
N PRO A 36 1.07 5.42 -1.26
CA PRO A 36 1.71 6.41 -2.13
C PRO A 36 1.80 5.91 -3.57
N PRO A 37 1.73 6.82 -4.56
CA PRO A 37 1.85 6.45 -5.95
C PRO A 37 3.25 5.92 -6.28
N VAL A 38 3.31 4.99 -7.22
CA VAL A 38 4.55 4.50 -7.82
C VAL A 38 5.04 5.54 -8.82
N ARG A 39 6.15 6.19 -8.51
CA ARG A 39 6.77 7.18 -9.39
C ARG A 39 7.66 6.48 -10.41
N LEU A 40 7.48 6.83 -11.67
CA LEU A 40 8.30 6.38 -12.79
C LEU A 40 8.98 7.58 -13.42
N TYR A 41 10.21 7.39 -13.88
CA TYR A 41 11.03 8.46 -14.42
C TYR A 41 11.36 8.18 -15.89
N LEU A 42 11.05 9.14 -16.78
CA LEU A 42 11.33 8.99 -18.21
C LEU A 42 12.82 8.66 -18.48
N GLY A 43 13.07 7.63 -19.27
CA GLY A 43 14.43 7.16 -19.60
C GLY A 43 15.02 6.18 -18.58
N PHE A 44 14.31 5.86 -17.49
CA PHE A 44 14.71 4.86 -16.51
C PHE A 44 13.73 3.70 -16.50
N VAL A 45 14.22 2.50 -16.20
CA VAL A 45 13.40 1.31 -16.00
C VAL A 45 13.20 1.12 -14.50
N THR A 46 11.95 1.02 -14.07
CA THR A 46 11.60 0.73 -12.68
C THR A 46 11.25 -0.74 -12.54
N ARG A 47 11.86 -1.42 -11.57
CA ARG A 47 11.55 -2.79 -11.20
C ARG A 47 10.54 -2.80 -10.08
N ILE A 48 9.44 -3.52 -10.28
CA ILE A 48 8.48 -3.81 -9.22
C ILE A 48 8.63 -5.27 -8.83
N GLU A 49 8.96 -5.51 -7.57
CA GLU A 49 9.01 -6.85 -6.99
C GLU A 49 7.68 -7.18 -6.34
N CYS A 50 7.27 -8.45 -6.44
CA CYS A 50 6.04 -8.94 -5.86
C CYS A 50 6.27 -10.20 -5.02
N VAL A 51 5.28 -10.53 -4.18
CA VAL A 51 5.28 -11.78 -3.41
C VAL A 51 4.55 -12.88 -4.19
N GLY A 52 5.09 -14.10 -4.14
CA GLY A 52 4.48 -15.29 -4.74
C GLY A 52 4.80 -15.46 -6.22
N SER A 53 3.78 -15.67 -7.05
CA SER A 53 3.93 -15.83 -8.50
C SER A 53 3.08 -14.81 -9.25
N LEU A 54 3.67 -14.07 -10.18
CA LEU A 54 2.93 -13.13 -11.02
C LEU A 54 1.98 -13.92 -11.94
N LYS A 55 0.70 -13.59 -11.87
CA LYS A 55 -0.36 -14.19 -12.71
C LYS A 55 -0.72 -13.26 -13.86
N SER A 56 -0.92 -11.98 -13.55
CA SER A 56 -1.29 -10.96 -14.53
C SER A 56 -0.88 -9.57 -14.04
N SER A 57 -0.70 -8.66 -14.99
CA SER A 57 -0.46 -7.24 -14.72
C SER A 57 -1.09 -6.40 -15.82
N ALA A 58 -1.73 -5.30 -15.45
CA ALA A 58 -2.37 -4.40 -16.39
C ALA A 58 -2.16 -2.93 -15.99
N LEU A 59 -1.88 -2.09 -16.99
CA LEU A 59 -1.82 -0.65 -16.83
C LEU A 59 -3.04 -0.04 -17.55
N GLY A 60 -3.78 0.81 -16.86
CA GLY A 60 -5.02 1.40 -17.39
C GLY A 60 -4.78 2.18 -18.69
N ASN A 61 -3.66 2.88 -18.81
CA ASN A 61 -3.23 3.54 -20.04
C ASN A 61 -1.89 2.96 -20.53
N PRO A 62 -1.89 2.02 -21.49
CA PRO A 62 -0.66 1.39 -22.01
C PRO A 62 0.23 2.36 -22.82
N ALA A 63 -0.27 3.55 -23.17
CA ALA A 63 0.55 4.58 -23.82
C ALA A 63 1.51 5.28 -22.85
N LEU A 64 1.27 5.21 -21.52
CA LEU A 64 2.13 5.85 -20.52
C LEU A 64 3.40 5.04 -20.24
N ALA A 65 3.29 3.72 -20.14
CA ALA A 65 4.43 2.85 -19.88
C ALA A 65 4.22 1.46 -20.50
N GLN A 66 5.32 0.82 -20.86
CA GLN A 66 5.34 -0.58 -21.23
C GLN A 66 5.58 -1.44 -19.98
N VAL A 67 4.80 -2.51 -19.86
CA VAL A 67 4.88 -3.48 -18.77
C VAL A 67 5.48 -4.76 -19.31
N GLU A 68 6.54 -5.26 -18.67
CA GLU A 68 7.18 -6.53 -19.00
C GLU A 68 7.25 -7.40 -17.75
N ALA A 69 6.73 -8.62 -17.81
CA ALA A 69 6.85 -9.56 -16.70
C ALA A 69 8.29 -10.08 -16.59
N ILE A 70 8.80 -10.20 -15.36
CA ILE A 70 10.08 -10.85 -15.11
C ILE A 70 9.88 -12.37 -15.27
N PRO A 71 10.77 -13.07 -16.01
CA PRO A 71 10.77 -14.52 -16.09
C PRO A 71 10.75 -15.17 -14.70
N ARG A 72 9.94 -16.22 -14.55
CA ARG A 72 9.71 -16.90 -13.25
C ARG A 72 10.99 -17.41 -12.60
N GLU A 73 12.00 -17.74 -13.41
CA GLU A 73 13.32 -18.18 -12.97
C GLU A 73 14.11 -17.10 -12.21
N MET A 74 13.80 -15.82 -12.44
CA MET A 74 14.46 -14.67 -11.80
C MET A 74 13.66 -14.06 -10.64
N GLY A 75 12.48 -14.63 -10.32
CA GLY A 75 11.62 -14.21 -9.22
C GLY A 75 10.25 -13.67 -9.65
N CYS A 76 9.52 -13.06 -8.71
CA CYS A 76 8.23 -12.41 -8.96
C CYS A 76 8.46 -10.91 -9.15
N GLY A 77 8.14 -10.40 -10.33
CA GLY A 77 8.13 -8.97 -10.55
C GLY A 77 7.80 -8.58 -11.98
N LEU A 78 7.82 -7.29 -12.22
CA LEU A 78 7.58 -6.68 -13.51
C LEU A 78 8.47 -5.45 -13.69
N LEU A 79 8.83 -5.17 -14.94
CA LEU A 79 9.60 -4.02 -15.36
C LEU A 79 8.64 -3.01 -16.00
N LEU A 80 8.72 -1.76 -15.54
CA LEU A 80 7.97 -0.64 -16.10
C LEU A 80 8.93 0.28 -16.85
N LYS A 81 8.63 0.47 -18.14
CA LYS A 81 9.37 1.39 -19.02
C LYS A 81 8.47 2.57 -19.39
N PRO A 82 8.61 3.73 -18.74
CA PRO A 82 7.79 4.90 -19.03
C PRO A 82 8.08 5.47 -20.42
N LYS A 83 7.01 5.87 -21.12
CA LYS A 83 7.02 6.43 -22.48
C LYS A 83 6.55 7.88 -22.52
N LYS A 84 5.59 8.24 -21.66
CA LYS A 84 4.98 9.58 -21.59
C LYS A 84 4.65 9.94 -20.15
N THR A 85 4.71 11.22 -19.82
CA THR A 85 4.26 11.74 -18.52
C THR A 85 2.76 11.56 -18.36
N GLY A 86 2.31 11.40 -17.12
CA GLY A 86 0.89 11.24 -16.80
C GLY A 86 0.65 10.32 -15.62
N ARG A 87 -0.63 10.03 -15.35
CA ARG A 87 -1.07 9.23 -14.21
C ARG A 87 -2.02 8.14 -14.67
N SER A 88 -1.87 6.91 -14.16
CA SER A 88 -2.76 5.80 -14.47
C SER A 88 -2.76 4.73 -13.38
N ASN A 89 -3.69 3.79 -13.47
CA ASN A 89 -3.84 2.69 -12.53
C ASN A 89 -3.00 1.49 -12.98
N LEU A 90 -2.29 0.87 -12.05
CA LEU A 90 -1.61 -0.40 -12.23
C LEU A 90 -2.29 -1.44 -11.34
N ILE A 91 -2.63 -2.56 -11.95
CA ILE A 91 -3.17 -3.73 -11.27
C ILE A 91 -2.15 -4.85 -11.42
N VAL A 92 -1.78 -5.46 -10.31
CA VAL A 92 -0.89 -6.62 -10.27
C VAL A 92 -1.60 -7.75 -9.57
N ILE A 93 -1.76 -8.87 -10.25
CA ILE A 93 -2.40 -10.07 -9.71
C ILE A 93 -1.32 -11.12 -9.53
N THR A 94 -1.14 -11.57 -8.29
CA THR A 94 -0.21 -12.63 -7.92
C THR A 94 -0.96 -13.81 -7.31
N GLY A 95 -0.25 -14.91 -7.10
CA GLY A 95 -0.78 -16.05 -6.34
C GLY A 95 -1.13 -15.74 -4.88
N SER A 96 -0.65 -14.62 -4.33
CA SER A 96 -0.93 -14.19 -2.95
C SER A 96 -2.02 -13.13 -2.83
N GLY A 97 -2.57 -12.65 -3.94
CA GLY A 97 -3.63 -11.63 -3.95
C GLY A 97 -3.50 -10.64 -5.12
N SER A 98 -4.28 -9.56 -5.06
CA SER A 98 -4.21 -8.44 -5.99
C SER A 98 -3.70 -7.19 -5.29
N SER A 99 -2.89 -6.40 -6.00
CA SER A 99 -2.43 -5.09 -5.54
C SER A 99 -2.85 -4.03 -6.56
N HIS A 100 -3.43 -2.94 -6.06
CA HIS A 100 -3.83 -1.78 -6.86
C HIS A 100 -2.96 -0.59 -6.50
N ARG A 101 -2.27 -0.01 -7.48
CA ARG A 101 -1.41 1.16 -7.27
C ARG A 101 -1.64 2.20 -8.34
N ILE A 102 -1.52 3.45 -7.94
CA ILE A 102 -1.46 4.55 -8.89
C ILE A 102 -0.02 4.68 -9.37
N VAL A 103 0.16 4.78 -10.68
CA VAL A 103 1.43 5.04 -11.33
C VAL A 103 1.45 6.48 -11.80
N GLU A 104 2.50 7.20 -11.46
CA GLU A 104 2.75 8.57 -11.89
C GLU A 104 4.08 8.63 -12.64
N VAL A 105 4.04 9.06 -13.89
CA VAL A 105 5.23 9.21 -14.74
C VAL A 105 5.65 10.68 -14.74
N GLU A 106 6.81 10.94 -14.16
CA GLU A 106 7.40 12.27 -14.06
C GLU A 106 8.49 12.47 -15.14
N GLY A 107 8.62 13.71 -15.61
CA GLY A 107 9.77 14.12 -16.42
C GLY A 107 11.03 14.22 -15.54
N VAL A 108 12.17 13.82 -16.08
CA VAL A 108 13.41 13.80 -15.29
C VAL A 108 14.02 15.19 -15.21
N GLU A 109 14.03 15.77 -14.01
CA GLU A 109 15.01 16.78 -13.65
C GLU A 109 16.33 16.07 -13.33
N ARG A 110 17.33 16.24 -14.20
CA ARG A 110 18.64 15.57 -14.10
C ARG A 110 19.27 15.84 -12.73
N GLY A 111 19.53 14.79 -11.95
CA GLY A 111 20.35 14.85 -10.72
C GLY A 111 19.66 14.42 -9.42
N ARG A 112 18.38 14.03 -9.44
CA ARG A 112 17.61 13.72 -8.21
C ARG A 112 17.16 12.27 -8.02
N ILE A 113 17.37 11.39 -9.00
CA ILE A 113 16.90 10.00 -8.96
C ILE A 113 17.92 9.14 -8.22
N LYS A 114 17.51 8.51 -7.12
CA LYS A 114 18.30 7.51 -6.42
C LYS A 114 17.96 6.12 -6.93
N ARG A 115 18.86 5.16 -6.71
CA ARG A 115 18.62 3.75 -7.07
C ARG A 115 17.34 3.20 -6.41
N ASP A 116 17.12 3.56 -5.15
CA ASP A 116 15.97 3.10 -4.37
C ASP A 116 14.63 3.60 -4.95
N ASP A 117 14.64 4.67 -5.75
CA ASP A 117 13.44 5.17 -6.43
C ASP A 117 13.05 4.29 -7.64
N LEU A 118 13.95 3.40 -8.09
CA LEU A 118 13.76 2.51 -9.24
C LEU A 118 13.42 1.07 -8.83
N GLU A 119 13.40 0.76 -7.54
CA GLU A 119 13.08 -0.55 -6.99
C GLU A 119 11.89 -0.41 -6.02
N VAL A 120 10.74 -1.00 -6.38
CA VAL A 120 9.50 -0.89 -5.59
C VAL A 120 9.02 -2.27 -5.18
N HIS A 121 8.72 -2.46 -3.90
CA HIS A 121 8.23 -3.73 -3.38
C HIS A 121 6.72 -3.68 -3.14
N PHE A 122 5.97 -4.59 -3.75
CA PHE A 122 4.54 -4.71 -3.55
C PHE A 122 4.24 -5.76 -2.48
N ALA A 123 3.63 -5.30 -1.39
CA ALA A 123 2.90 -6.15 -0.48
C ALA A 123 1.46 -6.36 -1.01
N PRO A 124 0.90 -7.57 -0.88
CA PRO A 124 -0.52 -7.80 -1.18
C PRO A 124 -1.39 -6.92 -0.28
N ASP A 125 -2.47 -6.36 -0.84
CA ASP A 125 -3.39 -5.55 -0.06
C ASP A 125 -4.17 -6.49 0.91
N PRO A 126 -4.22 -6.19 2.22
CA PRO A 126 -4.79 -7.10 3.22
C PRO A 126 -6.31 -7.32 3.06
N GLU A 127 -6.98 -6.51 2.25
CA GLU A 127 -8.43 -6.56 2.03
C GLU A 127 -8.83 -7.25 0.71
N GLY A 128 -7.88 -7.86 -0.01
CA GLY A 128 -8.12 -8.54 -1.30
C GLY A 128 -8.74 -9.94 -1.21
N GLY A 129 -9.71 -10.18 -0.31
CA GLY A 129 -10.30 -11.50 -0.09
C GLY A 129 -11.76 -11.49 0.33
N ALA A 130 -12.65 -11.47 -0.67
CA ALA A 130 -14.06 -11.94 -0.73
C ALA A 130 -15.04 -10.87 -1.23
N GLN A 131 -15.38 -10.96 -2.53
CA GLN A 131 -16.74 -10.74 -3.02
C GLN A 131 -17.17 -12.01 -3.75
#